data_AF-A0A367XE20-F1
#
_entry.id   AF-A0A367XE20-F1
#
_cell.length_a   1.000
_cell.length_b   1.000
_cell.length_c   1.000
_cell.angle_alpha   90.00
_cell.angle_beta   90.00
_cell.angle_gamma   90.00
#
_symmetry.space_group_name_H-M   'P 1'
#
loop_
_entity.id
_entity.type
_entity.pdbx_description
1 polymer ?
#
loop_
_entity_poly.entity_id
_entity_poly.type
_entity_poly.pdbx_seq_one_letter_code
_entity_poly.pdbx_strand_id
1 'polypeptide(L)'
;MSQREAIDVTEGDIDSTEEDWRDDLLEEEVILDAYLKSEGIWSSRFNVCFVLFSVLISFCVYMWMFHSNEDYFDSNEKIISFIDSVSSLSGAMVAYFVTILGFFITGFSIFATVTDKEVFVVLGGHYRKDSKISSLKRMFFNFINFFIVHLVLMFLSMVFMVFSSLKPAVDIFGESYVKICSVYYCLVPLFISLSIVKIKSFLWNIYDSMRLGIVFYDDEP
;
A
#
# COMPACT_ATOMS: atom_id res chain seq x y z
N MET A 1 9.04 -36.65 -37.63
CA MET A 1 8.70 -35.73 -38.73
C MET A 1 7.30 -35.20 -38.41
N SER A 2 7.05 -34.01 -37.87
CA SER A 2 7.72 -32.73 -38.02
C SER A 2 7.53 -31.91 -36.73
N GLN A 3 8.62 -31.49 -36.09
CA GLN A 3 8.67 -30.56 -34.95
C GLN A 3 9.96 -29.70 -35.03
N ARG A 4 10.47 -29.49 -36.24
CA ARG A 4 11.76 -28.82 -36.50
C ARG A 4 11.65 -27.59 -37.41
N GLU A 5 10.47 -27.02 -37.54
CA GLU A 5 10.30 -25.76 -38.25
C GLU A 5 9.63 -24.76 -37.29
N ALA A 6 10.21 -23.55 -37.24
CA ALA A 6 9.80 -22.37 -36.47
C ALA A 6 10.40 -22.16 -35.07
N ILE A 7 11.66 -22.58 -34.85
CA ILE A 7 12.59 -21.79 -34.02
C ILE A 7 13.72 -21.35 -34.94
N ASP A 8 13.37 -20.44 -35.84
CA ASP A 8 14.32 -19.56 -36.52
C ASP A 8 13.83 -18.15 -36.21
N VAL A 9 13.88 -17.82 -34.91
CA VAL A 9 13.75 -16.44 -34.44
C VAL A 9 15.07 -15.81 -34.81
N THR A 10 15.07 -15.17 -35.97
CA THR A 10 16.20 -14.42 -36.50
C THR A 10 16.73 -13.47 -35.43
N GLU A 11 18.05 -13.41 -35.28
CA GLU A 11 18.80 -12.56 -34.35
C GLU A 11 18.44 -11.05 -34.45
N GLY A 12 17.71 -10.64 -35.50
CA GLY A 12 17.15 -9.29 -35.67
C GLY A 12 15.72 -9.06 -35.13
N ASP A 13 14.96 -10.10 -34.78
CA ASP A 13 13.61 -9.95 -34.17
C ASP A 13 13.71 -9.74 -32.66
N ILE A 14 14.73 -10.30 -32.01
CA ILE A 14 15.02 -10.14 -30.58
C ILE A 14 15.32 -8.67 -30.26
N ASP A 15 16.07 -7.99 -31.12
CA ASP A 15 16.43 -6.57 -30.97
C ASP A 15 15.18 -5.66 -31.05
N SER A 16 14.24 -5.96 -31.95
CA SER A 16 12.98 -5.21 -32.07
C SER A 16 12.04 -5.40 -30.88
N THR A 17 12.02 -6.59 -30.29
CA THR A 17 11.25 -6.83 -29.06
C THR A 17 11.92 -6.23 -27.83
N GLU A 18 13.27 -6.18 -27.78
CA GLU A 18 14.01 -5.59 -26.65
C GLU A 18 13.82 -4.08 -26.52
N GLU A 19 13.76 -3.36 -27.65
CA GLU A 19 13.47 -1.92 -27.66
C GLU A 19 12.01 -1.64 -27.24
N ASP A 20 11.05 -2.44 -27.71
CA ASP A 20 9.61 -2.24 -27.51
C ASP A 20 9.17 -2.34 -26.04
N TRP A 21 9.67 -3.31 -25.27
CA TRP A 21 9.30 -3.43 -23.84
C TRP A 21 10.00 -2.39 -22.94
N ARG A 22 11.17 -1.89 -23.35
CA ARG A 22 11.88 -0.82 -22.62
C ARG A 22 11.18 0.51 -22.81
N ASP A 23 10.73 0.80 -24.02
CA ASP A 23 9.97 2.00 -24.32
C ASP A 23 8.59 1.98 -23.63
N ASP A 24 7.90 0.83 -23.59
CA ASP A 24 6.67 0.68 -22.78
C ASP A 24 6.94 0.94 -21.29
N LEU A 25 8.09 0.51 -20.73
CA LEU A 25 8.43 0.80 -19.32
C LEU A 25 8.67 2.28 -19.03
N LEU A 26 9.10 3.05 -20.02
CA LEU A 26 9.42 4.47 -19.89
C LEU A 26 8.31 5.40 -20.37
N GLU A 27 7.21 4.84 -20.89
CA GLU A 27 6.12 5.61 -21.49
C GLU A 27 5.35 6.49 -20.48
N GLU A 28 5.32 6.11 -19.19
CA GLU A 28 4.64 6.93 -18.17
C GLU A 28 5.51 8.08 -17.65
N GLU A 29 5.24 9.30 -18.14
CA GLU A 29 5.91 10.52 -17.65
C GLU A 29 5.45 10.94 -16.24
N VAL A 30 4.29 10.46 -15.76
CA VAL A 30 3.67 10.90 -14.51
C VAL A 30 3.40 9.72 -13.56
N ILE A 31 3.91 9.83 -12.32
CA ILE A 31 3.72 8.86 -11.22
C ILE A 31 2.23 8.58 -10.93
N LEU A 32 1.37 9.55 -11.21
CA LEU A 32 -0.08 9.45 -11.04
C LEU A 32 -0.72 8.44 -12.02
N ASP A 33 -0.19 8.34 -13.25
CA ASP A 33 -0.69 7.39 -14.24
C ASP A 33 -0.35 5.96 -13.84
N ALA A 34 0.86 5.74 -13.31
CA ALA A 34 1.26 4.49 -12.67
C ALA A 34 0.34 4.12 -11.49
N TYR A 35 -0.08 5.10 -10.68
CA TYR A 35 -1.02 4.87 -9.57
C TYR A 35 -2.41 4.45 -10.07
N LEU A 36 -2.97 5.15 -11.05
CA LEU A 36 -4.29 4.86 -11.62
C LEU A 36 -4.34 3.51 -12.34
N LYS A 37 -3.22 3.09 -12.94
CA LYS A 37 -3.10 1.86 -13.74
C LYS A 37 -2.80 0.62 -12.88
N SER A 38 -2.49 0.80 -11.59
CA SER A 38 -2.30 -0.32 -10.65
C SER A 38 -3.62 -1.05 -10.34
N GLU A 39 -3.63 -2.38 -10.47
CA GLU A 39 -4.82 -3.20 -10.21
C GLU A 39 -5.30 -3.04 -8.76
N GLY A 40 -6.62 -2.84 -8.61
CA GLY A 40 -7.25 -2.64 -7.30
C GLY A 40 -7.19 -3.88 -6.39
N ILE A 41 -7.07 -3.64 -5.09
CA ILE A 41 -6.89 -4.62 -4.01
C ILE A 41 -8.11 -5.54 -3.78
N TRP A 42 -9.18 -5.34 -4.56
CA TRP A 42 -10.53 -5.87 -4.32
C TRP A 42 -10.74 -7.29 -4.88
N SER A 43 -9.70 -7.96 -5.38
CA SER A 43 -9.85 -9.27 -6.01
C SER A 43 -10.19 -10.40 -5.02
N SER A 44 -9.86 -10.24 -3.73
CA SER A 44 -10.11 -11.28 -2.71
C SER A 44 -11.29 -10.95 -1.80
N ARG A 45 -12.29 -11.85 -1.75
CA ARG A 45 -13.42 -11.79 -0.81
C ARG A 45 -12.97 -11.67 0.65
N PHE A 46 -11.81 -12.24 0.99
CA PHE A 46 -11.23 -12.15 2.33
C PHE A 46 -10.80 -10.71 2.66
N ASN A 47 -10.16 -10.02 1.72
CA ASN A 47 -9.72 -8.63 1.92
C ASN A 47 -10.93 -7.71 2.12
N VAL A 48 -11.99 -7.89 1.33
CA VAL A 48 -13.24 -7.13 1.46
C VAL A 48 -13.91 -7.41 2.81
N CYS A 49 -14.05 -8.68 3.19
CA CYS A 49 -14.62 -9.06 4.49
C CYS A 49 -13.83 -8.47 5.65
N PHE A 50 -12.49 -8.51 5.59
CA PHE A 50 -11.63 -7.96 6.63
C PHE A 50 -11.77 -6.43 6.77
N VAL A 51 -11.84 -5.70 5.65
CA VAL A 51 -12.07 -4.24 5.68
C VAL A 51 -13.49 -3.92 6.17
N LEU A 52 -14.51 -4.65 5.74
CA LEU A 52 -15.88 -4.45 6.24
C LEU A 52 -15.99 -4.74 7.74
N PHE A 53 -15.29 -5.78 8.22
CA PHE A 53 -15.23 -6.11 9.63
C PHE A 53 -14.53 -4.99 10.43
N SER A 54 -13.46 -4.39 9.92
CA SER A 54 -12.82 -3.26 10.58
C SER A 54 -13.69 -2.02 10.60
N VAL A 55 -14.42 -1.72 9.51
CA VAL A 55 -15.44 -0.65 9.46
C VAL A 55 -16.51 -0.89 10.52
N LEU A 56 -17.00 -2.12 10.66
CA LEU A 56 -18.01 -2.47 11.65
C LEU A 56 -17.49 -2.27 13.08
N ILE A 57 -16.26 -2.70 13.37
CA ILE A 57 -15.62 -2.44 14.67
C ILE A 57 -15.48 -0.95 14.93
N SER A 58 -14.95 -0.19 13.97
CA SER A 58 -14.81 1.27 14.08
C SER A 58 -16.15 1.95 14.33
N PHE A 59 -17.23 1.50 13.67
CA PHE A 59 -18.57 2.00 13.89
C PHE A 59 -19.10 1.63 15.28
N CYS A 60 -18.91 0.40 15.75
CA CYS A 60 -19.30 -0.02 17.09
C CYS A 60 -18.57 0.79 18.17
N VAL A 61 -17.26 1.02 18.01
CA VAL A 61 -16.47 1.87 18.92
C VAL A 61 -16.98 3.31 18.90
N TYR A 62 -17.26 3.86 17.72
CA TYR A 62 -17.82 5.21 17.57
C TYR A 62 -19.17 5.34 18.27
N MET A 63 -20.08 4.39 18.04
CA MET A 63 -21.41 4.38 18.68
C MET A 63 -21.31 4.19 20.18
N TRP A 64 -20.41 3.33 20.65
CA TRP A 64 -20.17 3.13 22.08
C TRP A 64 -19.63 4.40 22.74
N MET A 65 -18.68 5.09 22.11
CA MET A 65 -18.18 6.38 22.58
C MET A 65 -19.32 7.40 22.61
N PHE A 66 -20.04 7.60 21.50
CA PHE A 66 -21.09 8.63 21.43
C PHE A 66 -22.25 8.37 22.40
N HIS A 67 -22.66 7.12 22.59
CA HIS A 67 -23.71 6.77 23.54
C HIS A 67 -23.25 6.90 24.99
N SER A 68 -21.97 6.65 25.28
CA SER A 68 -21.39 6.83 26.62
C SER A 68 -21.03 8.30 26.91
N ASN A 69 -20.95 9.15 25.89
CA ASN A 69 -20.40 10.50 25.96
C ASN A 69 -21.29 11.54 26.67
N GLU A 70 -22.59 11.30 26.87
CA GLU A 70 -23.42 12.23 27.65
C GLU A 70 -22.87 12.43 29.08
N ASP A 71 -22.21 11.42 29.65
CA ASP A 71 -21.59 11.49 30.99
C ASP A 71 -20.03 11.45 30.97
N TYR A 72 -19.41 11.03 29.86
CA TYR A 72 -17.97 10.78 29.82
C TYR A 72 -17.11 12.04 29.67
N PHE A 73 -17.63 13.10 29.05
CA PHE A 73 -16.91 14.36 28.84
C PHE A 73 -17.31 15.48 29.81
N ASP A 74 -17.94 15.13 30.94
CA ASP A 74 -18.40 16.08 31.95
C ASP A 74 -17.24 16.79 32.70
N SER A 75 -16.01 16.27 32.61
CA SER A 75 -14.83 16.92 33.20
C SER A 75 -13.71 17.19 32.19
N ASN A 76 -13.10 18.38 32.30
CA ASN A 76 -11.94 18.79 31.51
C ASN A 76 -10.77 17.81 31.63
N GLU A 77 -10.60 17.17 32.78
CA GLU A 77 -9.56 16.16 33.00
C GLU A 77 -9.73 14.94 32.09
N LYS A 78 -10.96 14.44 31.93
CA LYS A 78 -11.26 13.31 31.02
C LYS A 78 -11.06 13.69 29.55
N ILE A 79 -11.43 14.92 29.17
CA ILE A 79 -11.18 15.45 27.82
C ILE A 79 -9.68 15.46 27.52
N ILE A 80 -8.87 16.01 28.42
CA ILE A 80 -7.41 16.09 28.25
C ILE A 80 -6.80 14.68 28.19
N SER A 81 -7.22 13.77 29.06
CA SER A 81 -6.75 12.38 29.05
C SER A 81 -7.08 11.65 27.74
N PHE A 82 -8.28 11.88 27.19
CA PHE A 82 -8.67 11.33 25.89
C PHE A 82 -7.78 11.90 24.76
N ILE A 83 -7.53 13.20 24.76
CA ILE A 83 -6.68 13.84 23.76
C ILE A 83 -5.23 13.33 23.85
N ASP A 84 -4.71 13.14 25.06
CA ASP A 84 -3.40 12.54 25.28
C ASP A 84 -3.34 11.11 24.73
N SER A 85 -4.45 10.35 24.84
CA SER A 85 -4.57 9.02 24.24
C SER A 85 -4.56 9.07 22.70
N VAL A 86 -5.23 10.06 22.11
CA VAL A 86 -5.21 10.29 20.65
C VAL A 86 -3.81 10.68 20.17
N SER A 87 -3.10 11.54 20.91
CA SER A 87 -1.72 11.93 20.58
C SER A 87 -0.77 10.74 20.67
N SER A 88 -0.86 9.95 21.74
CA SER A 88 -0.09 8.72 21.91
C SER A 88 -0.35 7.71 20.79
N LEU A 89 -1.62 7.49 20.44
CA LEU A 89 -2.02 6.62 19.34
C LEU A 89 -1.47 7.11 18.00
N SER A 90 -1.56 8.42 17.73
CA SER A 90 -1.01 9.04 16.52
C SER A 90 0.50 8.85 16.42
N GLY A 91 1.22 9.03 17.54
CA GLY A 91 2.66 8.77 17.63
C GLY A 91 3.01 7.31 17.36
N ALA A 92 2.23 6.37 17.91
CA ALA A 92 2.40 4.94 17.61
C ALA A 92 2.15 4.62 16.13
N MET A 93 1.15 5.25 15.50
CA MET A 93 0.86 5.11 14.07
C MET A 93 2.00 5.64 13.19
N VAL A 94 2.58 6.79 13.55
CA VAL A 94 3.77 7.31 12.85
C VAL A 94 4.93 6.32 12.95
N ALA A 95 5.24 5.81 14.13
CA ALA A 95 6.31 4.82 14.32
C ALA A 95 6.07 3.53 13.52
N TYR A 96 4.82 3.05 13.51
CA TYR A 96 4.38 1.90 12.72
C TYR A 96 4.63 2.11 11.22
N PHE A 97 4.16 3.23 10.65
CA PHE A 97 4.33 3.50 9.23
C PHE A 97 5.79 3.74 8.82
N VAL A 98 6.58 4.43 9.66
CA VAL A 98 8.02 4.61 9.42
C VAL A 98 8.73 3.26 9.36
N THR A 99 8.40 2.35 10.28
CA THR A 99 9.00 1.02 10.32
C THR A 99 8.64 0.20 9.09
N ILE A 100 7.37 0.23 8.67
CA ILE A 100 6.91 -0.46 7.45
C ILE A 100 7.56 0.12 6.20
N LEU A 101 7.58 1.44 6.05
CA LEU A 101 8.23 2.10 4.91
C LEU A 101 9.72 1.77 4.85
N GLY A 102 10.41 1.82 5.99
CA GLY A 102 11.82 1.44 6.08
C GLY A 102 12.05 -0.01 5.67
N PHE A 103 11.28 -0.94 6.23
CA PHE A 103 11.33 -2.36 5.85
C PHE A 103 11.10 -2.56 4.35
N PHE A 104 10.14 -1.84 3.77
CA PHE A 104 9.82 -1.93 2.35
C PHE A 104 10.92 -1.38 1.46
N ILE A 105 11.49 -0.21 1.78
CA ILE A 105 12.60 0.36 1.01
C ILE A 105 13.80 -0.59 1.06
N THR A 106 14.13 -1.12 2.25
CA THR A 106 15.23 -2.09 2.40
C THR A 106 14.95 -3.39 1.66
N GLY A 107 13.74 -3.95 1.79
CA GLY A 107 13.35 -5.18 1.09
C GLY A 107 13.37 -5.02 -0.42
N PHE A 108 12.89 -3.89 -0.93
CA PHE A 108 12.95 -3.57 -2.36
C PHE A 108 14.39 -3.36 -2.85
N SER A 109 15.24 -2.71 -2.06
CA SER A 109 16.66 -2.55 -2.39
C SER A 109 17.38 -3.90 -2.47
N ILE A 110 17.19 -4.79 -1.50
CA ILE A 110 17.75 -6.15 -1.53
C ILE A 110 17.21 -6.92 -2.74
N PHE A 111 15.91 -6.81 -3.02
CA PHE A 111 15.32 -7.43 -4.19
C PHE A 111 15.98 -6.93 -5.49
N ALA A 112 16.14 -5.62 -5.63
CA ALA A 112 16.74 -5.01 -6.82
C ALA A 112 18.23 -5.37 -6.98
N THR A 113 18.96 -5.63 -5.90
CA THR A 113 20.39 -6.01 -5.97
C THR A 113 20.62 -7.51 -6.14
N VAL A 114 19.74 -8.36 -5.61
CA VAL A 114 19.86 -9.83 -5.68
C VAL A 114 19.25 -10.40 -6.96
N THR A 115 18.24 -9.73 -7.52
CA THR A 115 17.58 -10.22 -8.73
C THR A 115 18.49 -10.03 -9.94
N ASP A 116 18.80 -11.13 -10.62
CA ASP A 116 19.61 -11.11 -11.83
C ASP A 116 18.95 -10.28 -12.94
N LYS A 117 19.77 -9.65 -13.77
CA LYS A 117 19.30 -8.79 -14.86
C LYS A 117 18.43 -9.57 -15.85
N GLU A 118 18.75 -10.85 -16.08
CA GLU A 118 18.01 -11.75 -16.96
C GLU A 118 16.56 -11.94 -16.48
N VAL A 119 16.37 -12.08 -15.17
CA VAL A 119 15.03 -12.17 -14.56
C VAL A 119 14.23 -10.90 -14.83
N PHE A 120 14.84 -9.71 -14.75
CA PHE A 120 14.17 -8.46 -15.09
C PHE A 120 13.76 -8.38 -16.56
N VAL A 121 14.58 -8.87 -17.49
CA VAL A 121 14.27 -8.91 -18.94
C VAL A 121 13.09 -9.84 -19.20
N VAL A 122 13.11 -11.05 -18.63
CA VAL A 122 12.01 -12.03 -18.74
C VAL A 122 10.70 -11.46 -18.19
N LEU A 123 10.74 -10.79 -17.04
CA LEU A 123 9.58 -10.14 -16.44
C LEU A 123 9.07 -8.93 -17.24
N GLY A 124 9.95 -8.25 -17.97
CA GLY A 124 9.62 -7.15 -18.88
C GLY A 124 8.93 -7.65 -20.16
N GLY A 125 9.38 -8.77 -20.71
CA GLY A 125 8.76 -9.40 -21.88
C GLY A 125 7.48 -10.19 -21.57
N HIS A 126 7.24 -10.57 -20.31
CA HIS A 126 6.07 -11.36 -19.95
C HIS A 126 4.80 -10.51 -19.70
N TYR A 127 3.90 -10.54 -20.68
CA TYR A 127 2.53 -10.03 -20.58
C TYR A 127 1.56 -11.13 -20.17
N ARG A 128 0.74 -10.84 -19.16
CA ARG A 128 -0.29 -11.76 -18.68
C ARG A 128 -1.45 -11.78 -19.68
N LYS A 129 -2.06 -12.95 -19.96
CA LYS A 129 -3.16 -13.11 -20.95
C LYS A 129 -4.31 -12.08 -20.82
N ASP A 130 -4.54 -11.55 -19.62
CA ASP A 130 -5.65 -10.65 -19.31
C ASP A 130 -5.20 -9.19 -19.07
N SER A 131 -3.90 -8.88 -19.15
CA SER A 131 -3.35 -7.55 -18.84
C SER A 131 -2.43 -7.05 -19.95
N LYS A 132 -2.64 -5.80 -20.37
CA LYS A 132 -1.76 -5.11 -21.34
C LYS A 132 -0.47 -4.57 -20.71
N ILE A 133 -0.15 -4.99 -19.49
CA ILE A 133 0.96 -4.45 -18.70
C ILE A 133 1.93 -5.60 -18.43
N SER A 134 3.21 -5.35 -18.65
CA SER A 134 4.25 -6.33 -18.31
C SER A 134 4.26 -6.63 -16.81
N SER A 135 4.70 -7.83 -16.47
CA SER A 135 4.74 -8.29 -15.07
C SER A 135 5.69 -7.44 -14.23
N LEU A 136 6.78 -6.96 -14.83
CA LEU A 136 7.71 -6.02 -14.23
C LEU A 136 7.06 -4.67 -13.91
N LYS A 137 6.40 -4.06 -14.90
CA LYS A 137 5.74 -2.76 -14.78
C LYS A 137 4.64 -2.79 -13.71
N ARG A 138 3.87 -3.87 -13.66
CA ARG A 138 2.88 -4.14 -12.60
C ARG A 138 3.51 -4.18 -11.21
N MET A 139 4.68 -4.80 -11.07
CA MET A 139 5.40 -4.86 -9.79
C MET A 139 5.83 -3.48 -9.30
N PHE A 140 6.40 -2.67 -10.21
CA PHE A 140 6.77 -1.28 -9.89
C PHE A 140 5.55 -0.43 -9.52
N PHE A 141 4.44 -0.53 -10.25
CA PHE A 141 3.24 0.24 -9.93
C PHE A 141 2.64 -0.14 -8.59
N ASN A 142 2.62 -1.42 -8.26
CA ASN A 142 2.17 -1.89 -6.96
C ASN A 142 3.08 -1.39 -5.83
N PHE A 143 4.40 -1.36 -6.07
CA PHE A 143 5.36 -0.78 -5.12
C PHE A 143 5.10 0.71 -4.88
N ILE A 144 4.96 1.50 -5.95
CA ILE A 144 4.71 2.94 -5.86
C ILE A 144 3.35 3.23 -5.19
N ASN A 145 2.29 2.52 -5.56
CA ASN A 145 0.98 2.65 -4.93
C ASN A 145 1.06 2.33 -3.42
N PHE A 146 1.70 1.21 -3.06
CA PHE A 146 1.95 0.86 -1.67
C PHE A 146 2.66 2.00 -0.93
N PHE A 147 3.74 2.52 -1.51
CA PHE A 147 4.57 3.57 -0.92
C PHE A 147 3.78 4.85 -0.67
N ILE A 148 3.06 5.35 -1.69
CA ILE A 148 2.26 6.58 -1.61
C ILE A 148 1.17 6.44 -0.54
N VAL A 149 0.44 5.32 -0.50
CA VAL A 149 -0.64 5.12 0.49
C VAL A 149 -0.09 5.16 1.92
N HIS A 150 1.04 4.49 2.19
CA HIS A 150 1.62 4.49 3.53
C HIS A 150 2.21 5.85 3.90
N LEU A 151 2.77 6.59 2.93
CA LEU A 151 3.26 7.95 3.14
C LEU A 151 2.10 8.90 3.50
N VAL A 152 0.98 8.84 2.79
CA VAL A 152 -0.22 9.65 3.09
C VAL A 152 -0.78 9.33 4.48
N LEU A 153 -0.88 8.04 4.85
CA LEU A 153 -1.36 7.65 6.17
C LEU A 153 -0.41 8.07 7.30
N MET A 154 0.91 8.00 7.05
CA MET A 154 1.93 8.52 7.97
C MET A 154 1.79 10.03 8.15
N PHE A 155 1.69 10.77 7.04
CA PHE A 155 1.53 12.22 7.08
C PHE A 155 0.24 12.62 7.82
N LEU A 156 -0.88 11.95 7.55
CA LEU A 156 -2.13 12.19 8.26
C LEU A 156 -1.98 11.93 9.76
N SER A 157 -1.31 10.83 10.15
CA SER A 157 -1.04 10.52 11.55
C SER A 157 -0.13 11.54 12.21
N MET A 158 0.85 12.09 11.48
CA MET A 158 1.71 13.16 11.96
C MET A 158 0.93 14.46 12.18
N VAL A 159 0.02 14.82 11.25
CA VAL A 159 -0.88 15.97 11.41
C VAL A 159 -1.72 15.81 12.67
N PHE A 160 -2.32 14.64 12.90
CA PHE A 160 -3.12 14.37 14.11
C PHE A 160 -2.29 14.32 15.39
N MET A 161 -1.04 13.85 15.34
CA MET A 161 -0.11 13.90 16.48
C MET A 161 0.17 15.35 16.88
N VAL A 162 0.48 16.22 15.93
CA VAL A 162 0.71 17.65 16.20
C VAL A 162 -0.59 18.32 16.65
N PHE A 163 -1.69 18.09 15.94
CA PHE A 163 -2.99 18.68 16.23
C PHE A 163 -3.45 18.33 17.64
N SER A 164 -3.47 17.05 18.01
CA SER A 164 -3.86 16.59 19.35
C SER A 164 -2.96 17.10 20.47
N SER A 165 -1.70 17.43 20.18
CA SER A 165 -0.75 17.99 21.15
C SER A 165 -1.04 19.48 21.49
N LEU A 166 -1.89 20.16 20.72
CA LEU A 166 -2.30 21.54 20.96
C LEU A 166 -3.38 21.62 22.05
N LYS A 167 -3.01 21.36 23.31
CA LYS A 167 -3.93 21.43 24.46
C LYS A 167 -4.74 22.74 24.55
N PRO A 168 -4.18 23.94 24.27
CA PRO A 168 -4.95 25.19 24.27
C PRO A 168 -6.08 25.25 23.22
N ALA A 169 -6.02 24.40 22.19
CA ALA A 169 -7.07 24.32 21.17
C ALA A 169 -8.39 23.79 21.76
N VAL A 170 -8.35 23.06 22.88
CA VAL A 170 -9.56 22.60 23.59
C VAL A 170 -10.37 23.80 24.09
N ASP A 171 -9.71 24.79 24.67
CA ASP A 171 -10.37 25.99 25.21
C ASP A 171 -10.94 26.89 24.11
N ILE A 172 -10.33 26.88 22.91
CA ILE A 172 -10.70 27.74 21.78
C ILE A 172 -11.81 27.11 20.93
N PHE A 173 -11.70 25.81 20.63
CA PHE A 173 -12.58 25.10 19.70
C PHE A 173 -13.61 24.20 20.40
N GLY A 174 -13.46 23.97 21.71
CA GLY A 174 -14.41 23.25 22.54
C GLY A 174 -14.77 21.86 22.01
N GLU A 175 -16.07 21.57 21.95
CA GLU A 175 -16.60 20.27 21.49
C GLU A 175 -16.17 19.88 20.07
N SER A 176 -15.94 20.85 19.17
CA SER A 176 -15.58 20.54 17.79
C SER A 176 -14.22 19.85 17.70
N TYR A 177 -13.29 20.26 18.56
CA TYR A 177 -11.97 19.65 18.66
C TYR A 177 -12.06 18.20 19.14
N VAL A 178 -12.86 17.95 20.17
CA VAL A 178 -13.09 16.60 20.71
C VAL A 178 -13.72 15.70 19.65
N LYS A 179 -14.75 16.19 18.93
CA LYS A 179 -15.42 15.43 17.85
C LYS A 179 -14.43 15.04 16.74
N ILE A 180 -13.55 15.96 16.32
CA ILE A 180 -12.52 15.67 15.30
C ILE A 180 -11.56 14.58 15.80
N CYS A 181 -11.07 14.69 17.04
CA CYS A 181 -10.21 13.69 17.66
C CYS A 181 -10.90 12.32 17.81
N SER A 182 -12.18 12.28 18.17
CA SER A 182 -12.98 11.05 18.25
C SER A 182 -13.17 10.37 16.89
N VAL A 183 -13.42 11.15 15.83
CA VAL A 183 -13.52 10.61 14.46
C VAL A 183 -12.19 9.98 14.06
N TYR A 184 -11.07 10.67 14.27
CA TYR A 184 -9.76 10.11 13.97
C TYR A 184 -9.48 8.83 14.77
N TYR A 185 -9.75 8.83 16.08
CA TYR A 185 -9.58 7.65 16.93
C TYR A 185 -10.33 6.42 16.37
N CYS A 186 -11.54 6.63 15.84
CA CYS A 186 -12.33 5.57 15.20
C CYS A 186 -11.81 5.15 13.81
N LEU A 187 -11.11 6.04 13.10
CA LEU A 187 -10.52 5.74 11.78
C LEU A 187 -9.18 4.98 11.87
N VAL A 188 -8.46 5.07 12.99
CA VAL A 188 -7.16 4.40 13.15
C VAL A 188 -7.22 2.88 12.87
N PRO A 189 -8.18 2.10 13.41
CA PRO A 189 -8.31 0.68 13.09
C PRO A 189 -8.48 0.42 11.58
N LEU A 190 -9.24 1.28 10.89
CA LEU A 190 -9.43 1.19 9.44
C LEU A 190 -8.12 1.43 8.69
N PHE A 191 -7.32 2.42 9.09
CA PHE A 191 -6.00 2.67 8.50
C PHE A 191 -5.05 1.48 8.68
N ILE A 192 -5.03 0.87 9.87
CA ILE A 192 -4.23 -0.33 10.13
C ILE A 192 -4.70 -1.49 9.24
N SER A 193 -6.00 -1.74 9.17
CA SER A 193 -6.53 -2.82 8.33
C SER A 193 -6.21 -2.64 6.85
N LEU A 194 -6.35 -1.41 6.34
CA LEU A 194 -5.97 -1.08 4.96
C LEU A 194 -4.47 -1.29 4.72
N SER A 195 -3.62 -0.90 5.66
CA SER A 195 -2.18 -1.13 5.60
C SER A 195 -1.85 -2.62 5.51
N ILE A 196 -2.41 -3.45 6.39
CA ILE A 196 -2.19 -4.91 6.39
C ILE A 196 -2.61 -5.54 5.05
N VAL A 197 -3.77 -5.15 4.52
CA VAL A 197 -4.28 -5.67 3.24
C VAL A 197 -3.38 -5.25 2.07
N LYS A 198 -2.86 -4.01 2.09
CA LYS A 198 -1.89 -3.53 1.10
C LYS A 198 -0.56 -4.27 1.19
N ILE A 199 -0.03 -4.49 2.41
CA ILE A 199 1.21 -5.27 2.63
C ILE A 199 1.04 -6.68 2.05
N LYS A 200 -0.05 -7.37 2.41
CA LYS A 200 -0.35 -8.71 1.93
C LYS A 200 -0.40 -8.77 0.40
N SER A 201 -1.07 -7.80 -0.22
CA SER A 201 -1.24 -7.76 -1.68
C SER A 201 0.08 -7.50 -2.40
N PHE A 202 0.91 -6.63 -1.84
CA PHE A 202 2.25 -6.37 -2.34
C PHE A 202 3.15 -7.60 -2.25
N LEU A 203 3.19 -8.28 -1.10
CA LEU A 203 4.00 -9.49 -0.92
C LEU A 203 3.57 -10.60 -1.89
N TRP A 204 2.26 -10.75 -2.11
CA TRP A 204 1.75 -11.69 -3.11
C TRP A 204 2.17 -11.33 -4.53
N ASN A 205 2.21 -10.04 -4.86
CA ASN A 205 2.64 -9.60 -6.18
C ASN A 205 4.13 -9.86 -6.43
N ILE A 206 5.00 -9.63 -5.43
CA ILE A 206 6.41 -10.02 -5.52
C ILE A 206 6.54 -11.53 -5.70
N TYR A 207 5.84 -12.32 -4.89
CA TYR A 207 5.91 -13.77 -4.95
C TYR A 207 5.49 -14.31 -6.32
N ASP A 208 4.40 -13.79 -6.90
CA ASP A 208 3.93 -14.15 -8.24
C ASP A 208 5.00 -13.82 -9.31
N SER A 209 5.57 -12.60 -9.25
CA SER A 209 6.63 -12.16 -10.15
C SER A 209 7.89 -13.02 -10.05
N MET A 210 8.35 -13.34 -8.84
CA MET A 210 9.52 -14.21 -8.63
C MET A 210 9.27 -15.63 -9.11
N ARG A 211 8.09 -16.19 -8.82
CA ARG A 211 7.74 -17.54 -9.27
C ARG A 211 7.74 -17.62 -10.80
N LEU A 212 7.20 -16.60 -11.47
CA LEU A 212 7.25 -16.52 -12.93
C LEU A 212 8.71 -16.44 -13.41
N GLY A 213 9.53 -15.57 -12.80
CA GLY A 213 10.95 -15.46 -13.12
C GLY A 213 11.70 -16.78 -13.05
N ILE A 214 11.53 -17.56 -11.97
CA ILE A 214 12.20 -18.86 -11.80
C ILE A 214 11.72 -19.88 -12.84
N VAL A 215 10.40 -19.98 -13.07
CA VAL A 215 9.85 -20.96 -14.02
C VAL A 215 10.36 -20.71 -15.43
N PHE A 216 10.42 -19.44 -15.87
CA PHE A 216 10.93 -19.11 -17.19
C PHE A 216 12.46 -19.21 -17.30
N TYR A 217 13.19 -18.98 -16.21
CA TYR A 217 14.65 -19.17 -16.17
C TYR A 217 15.05 -20.65 -16.30
N ASP A 218 14.32 -21.55 -15.63
CA ASP A 218 14.58 -23.00 -15.71
C ASP A 218 14.23 -23.60 -17.10
N ASP A 219 13.47 -22.87 -17.93
CA ASP A 219 13.07 -23.29 -19.29
C ASP A 219 14.02 -22.76 -20.39
N GLU A 220 15.05 -21.96 -20.05
CA GLU A 220 16.13 -21.59 -21.00
C GLU A 220 17.21 -22.71 -21.03
N PRO A 221 17.45 -23.36 -22.19
CA PRO A 221 18.36 -24.50 -22.32
C PRO A 221 19.85 -24.14 -22.34
#